data_AF-A0A528G623-F1
#
_entry.id   AF-A0A528G623-F1
#
_cell.length_a   1.000
_cell.length_b   1.000
_cell.length_c   1.000
_cell.angle_alpha   90.00
_cell.angle_beta   90.00
_cell.angle_gamma   90.00
#
_symmetry.space_group_name_H-M   'P 1'
#
loop_
_entity.id
_entity.type
_entity.pdbx_description
1 polymer ?
#
loop_
_entity_poly.entity_id
_entity_poly.type
_entity_poly.pdbx_seq_one_letter_code
_entity_poly.pdbx_strand_id
1 'polypeptide(L)'
;LIAYTRILKTQGMPFDGANSASYGSLTAEEFRDIVRGEPRGRTKATPMLQIADLYLYPMAKGGYDPSYRPYRALMDHKRLIDAHLPPEDLASCGIKYSCFERI
;
A
#
# COMPACT_ATOMS: atom_id res chain seq x y z
N LEU A 1 0.99 10.29 13.38
CA LEU A 1 1.46 9.03 12.75
C LEU A 1 2.83 8.59 13.26
N ILE A 2 3.93 9.29 12.95
CA ILE A 2 5.29 8.87 13.39
C ILE A 2 5.39 8.71 14.92
N ALA A 3 4.98 9.72 15.67
CA ALA A 3 4.99 9.68 17.14
C ALA A 3 4.13 8.54 17.71
N TYR A 4 2.99 8.26 17.06
CA TYR A 4 2.07 7.21 17.49
C TYR A 4 2.65 5.82 17.25
N THR A 5 3.22 5.55 16.07
CA THR A 5 3.90 4.26 15.81
C THR A 5 5.06 4.03 16.76
N ARG A 6 5.81 5.08 17.12
CA ARG A 6 6.85 4.98 18.14
C ARG A 6 6.26 4.57 19.49
N ILE A 7 5.16 5.20 19.93
CA ILE A 7 4.46 4.83 21.17
C ILE A 7 4.09 3.34 21.13
N LEU A 8 3.43 2.87 20.06
CA LEU A 8 3.02 1.47 19.91
C LEU A 8 4.20 0.50 20.05
N LYS A 9 5.33 0.79 19.40
CA LYS A 9 6.52 -0.07 19.44
C LYS A 9 7.31 0.02 20.74
N THR A 10 7.09 1.05 21.56
CA THR A 10 7.77 1.21 22.86
C THR A 10 6.92 0.77 24.05
N GLN A 11 5.60 1.03 23.99
CA GLN A 11 4.69 0.93 25.13
C GLN A 11 3.50 0.00 24.85
N GLY A 12 3.27 -0.42 23.59
CA GLY A 12 2.10 -1.19 23.20
C GLY A 12 0.89 -0.31 22.92
N MET A 13 -0.30 -0.91 22.84
CA MET A 13 -1.53 -0.15 22.65
C MET A 13 -1.80 0.75 23.87
N PRO A 14 -2.08 2.06 23.67
CA PRO A 14 -2.32 3.00 24.77
C PRO A 14 -3.75 2.94 25.34
N PHE A 15 -4.49 1.87 25.06
CA PHE A 15 -5.85 1.70 25.56
C PHE A 15 -5.86 1.13 26.98
N ASP A 16 -6.92 1.43 27.72
CA ASP A 16 -7.14 0.87 29.04
C ASP A 16 -7.30 -0.65 28.95
N GLY A 17 -6.27 -1.38 29.38
CA GLY A 17 -6.21 -2.83 29.35
C GLY A 17 -7.28 -3.51 30.21
N ALA A 18 -7.86 -2.82 31.21
CA ALA A 18 -8.94 -3.38 32.03
C ALA A 18 -10.28 -3.34 31.31
N ASN A 19 -10.61 -2.22 30.67
CA ASN A 19 -11.88 -2.02 29.96
C ASN A 19 -11.87 -2.53 28.51
N SER A 20 -10.68 -2.75 27.92
CA SER A 20 -10.51 -3.20 26.54
C SER A 20 -9.94 -4.62 26.42
N ALA A 21 -9.93 -5.39 27.52
CA ALA A 21 -9.33 -6.73 27.58
C ALA A 21 -9.89 -7.69 26.51
N SER A 22 -11.16 -7.56 26.15
CA SER A 22 -11.82 -8.39 25.13
C SER A 22 -11.22 -8.23 23.73
N TYR A 23 -10.53 -7.13 23.44
CA TYR A 23 -9.90 -6.88 22.15
C TYR A 23 -8.50 -7.49 22.00
N GLY A 24 -7.90 -7.98 23.10
CA GLY A 24 -6.60 -8.67 23.05
C GLY A 24 -5.51 -7.84 22.35
N SER A 25 -5.24 -6.64 22.85
CA SER A 25 -4.33 -5.69 22.19
C SER A 25 -2.90 -6.23 22.06
N LEU A 26 -2.28 -5.97 20.91
CA LEU A 26 -0.86 -6.28 20.70
C LEU A 26 0.04 -5.54 21.70
N THR A 27 1.00 -6.27 22.23
CA THR A 27 2.10 -5.77 23.05
C THR A 27 3.10 -4.97 22.22
N ALA A 28 3.96 -4.20 22.89
CA ALA A 28 5.05 -3.49 22.24
C ALA A 28 6.00 -4.44 21.46
N GLU A 29 6.22 -5.64 21.98
CA GLU A 29 7.05 -6.67 21.35
C GLU A 29 6.42 -7.18 20.06
N GLU A 30 5.14 -7.56 20.12
CA GLU A 30 4.38 -7.97 18.94
C GLU A 30 4.33 -6.86 17.89
N PHE A 31 4.21 -5.58 18.28
CA PHE A 31 4.28 -4.47 17.34
C PHE A 31 5.65 -4.36 16.64
N ARG A 32 6.76 -4.59 17.34
CA ARG A 32 8.09 -4.54 16.72
C ARG A 32 8.31 -5.71 15.76
N ASP A 33 7.77 -6.87 16.09
CA ASP A 33 7.91 -8.08 15.29
C ASP A 33 7.01 -8.08 14.05
N ILE A 34 5.77 -7.62 14.20
CA ILE A 34 4.77 -7.60 13.13
C ILE A 34 4.95 -6.37 12.23
N VAL A 35 5.06 -5.17 12.81
CA VAL A 35 5.12 -3.92 12.04
C VAL A 35 6.57 -3.62 11.67
N ARG A 36 6.94 -3.98 10.45
CA ARG A 36 8.30 -3.79 9.93
C ARG A 36 8.58 -2.31 9.61
N GLY A 37 9.80 -1.89 9.92
CA GLY A 37 10.33 -0.56 9.59
C GLY A 37 9.76 0.57 10.45
N GLU A 38 10.43 1.74 10.40
CA GLU A 38 9.99 2.94 11.10
C GLU A 38 9.40 3.96 10.11
N PRO A 39 8.24 4.57 10.42
CA PRO A 39 7.68 5.59 9.55
C PRO A 39 8.61 6.80 9.54
N ARG A 40 8.90 7.28 8.32
CA ARG A 40 9.78 8.44 8.11
C ARG A 40 9.04 9.46 7.26
N GLY A 41 9.12 10.73 7.66
CA GLY A 41 8.75 11.84 6.79
C GLY A 41 9.69 11.85 5.58
N ARG A 42 9.13 11.89 4.39
CA ARG A 42 9.87 11.97 3.13
C ARG A 42 9.23 13.02 2.26
N THR A 43 10.05 13.79 1.55
CA THR A 43 9.58 14.78 0.58
C THR A 43 9.64 14.19 -0.83
N LYS A 44 9.01 14.89 -1.80
CA LYS A 44 9.07 14.53 -3.23
C LYS A 44 10.48 14.62 -3.81
N ALA A 45 11.46 15.18 -3.09
CA ALA A 45 12.86 15.07 -3.45
C ALA A 45 13.41 13.63 -3.39
N THR A 46 12.68 12.69 -2.77
CA THR A 46 13.03 11.28 -2.76
C THR A 46 12.61 10.64 -4.10
N PRO A 47 13.55 10.22 -4.97
CA PRO A 47 13.20 9.77 -6.33
C PRO A 47 12.21 8.59 -6.35
N MET A 48 12.35 7.65 -5.42
CA MET A 48 11.43 6.50 -5.32
C MET A 48 9.98 6.90 -5.04
N LEU A 49 9.74 8.01 -4.34
CA LEU A 49 8.38 8.49 -4.13
C LEU A 49 7.78 9.07 -5.42
N GLN A 50 8.60 9.70 -6.26
CA GLN A 50 8.13 10.15 -7.57
C GLN A 50 7.76 8.96 -8.46
N ILE A 51 8.55 7.89 -8.44
CA ILE A 51 8.19 6.63 -9.14
C ILE A 51 6.88 6.05 -8.58
N ALA A 52 6.71 6.05 -7.26
CA ALA A 52 5.47 5.58 -6.66
C ALA A 52 4.25 6.41 -7.11
N ASP A 53 4.37 7.74 -7.17
CA ASP A 53 3.28 8.62 -7.60
C ASP A 53 2.99 8.50 -9.11
N LEU A 54 4.03 8.33 -9.93
CA LEU A 54 3.91 8.37 -11.39
C LEU A 54 3.58 7.00 -12.02
N TYR A 55 3.94 5.89 -11.36
CA TYR A 55 3.73 4.54 -11.87
C TYR A 55 2.89 3.69 -10.92
N LEU A 56 3.34 3.49 -9.68
CA LEU A 56 2.72 2.53 -8.77
C LEU A 56 1.26 2.90 -8.43
N TYR A 57 1.00 4.17 -8.08
CA TYR A 57 -0.33 4.61 -7.73
C TYR A 57 -1.30 4.57 -8.93
N PRO A 58 -0.94 5.07 -10.13
CA PRO A 58 -1.75 4.88 -11.33
C PRO A 58 -2.05 3.41 -11.65
N MET A 59 -1.08 2.50 -11.52
CA MET A 59 -1.30 1.06 -11.70
C MET A 59 -2.36 0.54 -10.72
N ALA A 60 -2.18 0.80 -9.42
CA ALA A 60 -3.14 0.37 -8.41
C ALA A 60 -4.54 0.99 -8.63
N LYS A 61 -4.60 2.30 -8.93
CA LYS A 61 -5.86 3.01 -9.17
C LYS A 61 -6.57 2.50 -10.42
N GLY A 62 -5.85 2.09 -11.46
CA GLY A 62 -6.40 1.49 -12.68
C GLY A 62 -7.22 0.22 -12.42
N GLY A 63 -6.85 -0.56 -11.41
CA GLY A 63 -7.63 -1.73 -10.97
C GLY A 63 -9.00 -1.37 -10.38
N TYR A 64 -9.16 -0.17 -9.83
CA TYR A 64 -10.44 0.32 -9.29
C TYR A 64 -11.21 1.22 -10.26
N ASP A 65 -10.48 2.04 -11.00
CA ASP A 65 -10.99 3.05 -11.91
C ASP A 65 -10.14 3.04 -13.19
N PRO A 66 -10.52 2.23 -14.19
CA PRO A 66 -9.82 2.16 -15.46
C PRO A 66 -9.85 3.49 -16.25
N SER A 67 -10.72 4.43 -15.87
CA SER A 67 -10.81 5.75 -16.52
C SER A 67 -9.78 6.75 -16.00
N TYR A 68 -9.09 6.41 -14.90
CA TYR A 68 -8.11 7.28 -14.26
C TYR A 68 -7.04 7.75 -15.26
N ARG A 69 -6.98 9.07 -15.48
CA ARG A 69 -6.19 9.65 -16.59
C ARG A 69 -4.72 9.23 -16.59
N PRO A 70 -3.99 9.24 -15.46
CA PRO A 70 -2.60 8.76 -15.43
C PRO A 70 -2.46 7.29 -15.79
N TYR A 71 -3.40 6.43 -15.37
CA TYR A 71 -3.38 5.02 -15.75
C TYR A 71 -3.55 4.85 -17.27
N ARG A 72 -4.54 5.52 -17.86
CA ARG A 72 -4.76 5.51 -19.32
C ARG A 72 -3.53 5.99 -20.08
N ALA A 73 -2.91 7.08 -19.64
CA ALA A 73 -1.69 7.57 -20.26
C ALA A 73 -0.55 6.52 -20.23
N LEU A 74 -0.38 5.79 -19.14
CA LEU A 74 0.62 4.71 -19.06
C LEU A 74 0.28 3.55 -20.01
N MET A 75 -0.99 3.17 -20.13
CA MET A 75 -1.45 2.15 -21.07
C MET A 75 -1.25 2.58 -22.52
N ASP A 76 -1.69 3.79 -22.89
CA ASP A 76 -1.61 4.36 -24.24
C ASP A 76 -0.16 4.46 -24.72
N HIS A 77 0.76 4.79 -23.80
CA HIS A 77 2.20 4.85 -24.06
C HIS A 77 2.94 3.53 -23.82
N LYS A 78 2.21 2.41 -23.65
CA LYS A 78 2.75 1.05 -23.49
C LYS A 78 3.79 0.93 -22.37
N ARG A 79 3.58 1.67 -21.27
CA ARG A 79 4.44 1.67 -20.08
C ARG A 79 4.08 0.58 -19.08
N LEU A 80 2.93 -0.07 -19.23
CA LEU A 80 2.46 -1.18 -18.39
C LEU A 80 2.46 -2.48 -19.19
N ILE A 81 2.67 -3.61 -18.49
CA ILE A 81 2.70 -4.93 -19.14
C ILE A 81 1.37 -5.28 -19.82
N ASP A 82 0.24 -4.89 -19.21
CA ASP A 82 -1.11 -5.11 -19.73
C ASP A 82 -1.31 -4.53 -21.14
N ALA A 83 -0.58 -3.47 -21.51
CA ALA A 83 -0.65 -2.86 -22.83
C ALA A 83 0.04 -3.66 -23.94
N HIS A 84 0.78 -4.72 -23.57
CA HIS A 84 1.50 -5.61 -24.50
C HIS A 84 0.91 -7.02 -24.54
N LEU A 85 -0.08 -7.31 -23.68
CA LEU A 85 -0.70 -8.61 -23.60
C LEU A 85 -2.01 -8.63 -24.40
N PRO A 86 -2.33 -9.74 -25.06
CA PRO A 86 -3.65 -9.94 -25.61
C PRO A 86 -4.68 -10.09 -24.46
N PRO A 87 -5.96 -9.75 -24.67
CA PRO A 87 -6.98 -9.74 -23.60
C PRO A 87 -7.11 -11.06 -22.82
N GLU A 88 -6.93 -12.20 -23.50
CA GLU A 88 -6.98 -13.54 -22.93
C GLU A 88 -5.87 -13.83 -21.91
N ASP A 89 -4.72 -13.15 -22.01
CA ASP A 89 -3.56 -13.38 -21.15
C ASP A 89 -3.51 -12.41 -19.94
N LEU A 90 -4.37 -11.38 -19.92
CA LEU A 90 -4.34 -10.36 -18.85
C LEU A 90 -4.57 -10.95 -17.47
N ALA A 91 -5.48 -11.93 -17.35
CA ALA A 91 -5.82 -12.53 -16.06
C ALA A 91 -4.66 -13.33 -15.43
N SER A 92 -3.80 -13.93 -16.25
CA SER A 92 -2.71 -14.82 -15.81
C SER A 92 -1.35 -14.12 -15.78
N CYS A 93 -1.10 -13.21 -16.72
CA CYS A 93 0.19 -12.60 -16.97
C CYS A 93 0.23 -11.07 -16.75
N GLY A 94 -0.93 -10.44 -16.54
CA GLY A 94 -1.05 -9.00 -16.32
C GLY A 94 -0.72 -8.53 -14.90
N ILE A 95 -0.97 -7.25 -14.65
CA ILE A 95 -0.87 -6.65 -13.33
C ILE A 95 -1.85 -7.35 -12.39
N LYS A 96 -1.33 -7.86 -11.27
CA LYS A 96 -2.13 -8.55 -10.27
C LYS A 96 -2.87 -7.54 -9.38
N TYR A 97 -4.19 -7.64 -9.39
CA TYR A 97 -5.09 -6.84 -8.55
C TYR A 97 -5.62 -7.62 -7.34
N SER A 98 -4.96 -8.73 -6.96
CA SER A 98 -5.41 -9.63 -5.87
C SER A 98 -5.56 -8.95 -4.51
N CYS A 99 -4.91 -7.80 -4.29
CA CYS A 99 -5.14 -6.96 -3.11
C CYS A 99 -6.54 -6.31 -3.07
N PHE A 100 -7.31 -6.42 -4.16
CA PHE A 100 -8.57 -5.71 -4.39
C PHE A 100 -9.76 -6.64 -4.66
N GLU A 101 -9.55 -7.96 -4.73
CA GLU A 101 -10.60 -8.98 -4.96
C GLU A 101 -11.60 -9.14 -3.80
N ARG A 102 -11.38 -8.43 -2.68
CA ARG A 102 -12.19 -8.52 -1.44
C ARG A 102 -12.73 -7.16 -0.97
N ILE A 103 -12.76 -6.16 -1.84
CA ILE A 103 -13.34 -4.83 -1.57
C ILE A 103 -14.66 -4.69 -2.32
#